data_AF-A0A444I348-F1
#
_entry.id   AF-A0A444I348-F1
#
_cell.length_a   1.000
_cell.length_b   1.000
_cell.length_c   1.000
_cell.angle_alpha   90.00
_cell.angle_beta   90.00
_cell.angle_gamma   90.00
#
_symmetry.space_group_name_H-M   'P 1'
#
loop_
_entity.id
_entity.type
_entity.pdbx_description
1 polymer ?
#
loop_
_entity_poly.entity_id
_entity_poly.type
_entity_poly.pdbx_seq_one_letter_code
_entity_poly.pdbx_strand_id
1 'polypeptide(L)'
;MNSQFPLDWRATPIFEILVQIGKALGTKRLHPSILNELGHGINVIPNHKATLRHVSGKVLGRRKGYYEIWVEGPNISGRWKFTSGDLELISSQLAAASSD
;
A
#
# COMPACT_ATOMS: atom_id res chain seq x y z
N MET A 1 -12.71 17.82 -8.52
CA MET A 1 -11.79 16.65 -8.61
C MET A 1 -12.64 15.40 -8.51
N ASN A 2 -12.81 14.65 -9.60
CA ASN A 2 -13.55 13.39 -9.59
C ASN A 2 -12.70 12.36 -8.85
N SER A 3 -13.08 12.03 -7.62
CA SER A 3 -12.41 10.99 -6.83
C SER A 3 -12.61 9.66 -7.54
N GLN A 4 -11.57 9.20 -8.24
CA GLN A 4 -11.58 7.94 -8.99
C GLN A 4 -11.67 6.70 -8.07
N PHE A 5 -11.73 6.92 -6.75
CA PHE A 5 -12.04 5.95 -5.72
C PHE A 5 -13.13 6.51 -4.80
N PRO A 6 -14.26 5.80 -4.60
CA PRO A 6 -15.33 6.23 -3.67
C PRO A 6 -14.94 6.08 -2.19
N LEU A 7 -13.70 5.67 -1.91
CA LEU A 7 -13.20 5.38 -0.57
C LEU A 7 -12.34 6.54 -0.07
N ASP A 8 -12.69 7.09 1.09
CA ASP A 8 -11.81 8.01 1.81
C ASP A 8 -10.65 7.23 2.45
N TRP A 9 -9.51 7.20 1.76
CA TRP A 9 -8.33 6.50 2.23
C TRP A 9 -7.77 7.07 3.53
N ARG A 10 -8.01 8.35 3.85
CA ARG A 10 -7.55 8.98 5.10
C ARG A 10 -8.25 8.40 6.33
N ALA A 11 -9.48 7.92 6.16
CA ALA A 11 -10.24 7.24 7.21
C ALA A 11 -9.89 5.74 7.34
N THR A 12 -8.98 5.21 6.50
CA THR A 12 -8.63 3.79 6.56
C THR A 12 -7.46 3.51 7.49
N PRO A 13 -7.41 2.33 8.15
CA PRO A 13 -6.29 1.95 9.00
C PRO A 13 -4.93 1.89 8.27
N ILE A 14 -4.95 1.75 6.95
CA ILE A 14 -3.74 1.64 6.12
C ILE A 14 -3.27 2.98 5.56
N PHE A 15 -3.92 4.10 5.91
CA PHE A 15 -3.57 5.43 5.39
C PHE A 15 -2.07 5.72 5.51
N GLU A 16 -1.54 5.59 6.73
CA GLU A 16 -0.13 5.88 7.00
C GLU A 16 0.82 4.91 6.28
N ILE A 17 0.40 3.65 6.06
CA ILE A 17 1.15 2.69 5.26
C ILE A 17 1.21 3.17 3.79
N LEU A 18 0.09 3.62 3.24
CA LEU A 18 0.03 4.15 1.87
C LEU A 18 0.88 5.43 1.72
N VAL A 19 0.88 6.30 2.72
CA VAL A 19 1.75 7.50 2.73
C VAL A 19 3.23 7.12 2.74
N GLN A 20 3.64 6.15 3.56
CA GLN A 20 5.02 5.66 3.60
C GLN A 20 5.43 5.00 2.28
N ILE A 21 4.54 4.21 1.66
CA ILE A 21 4.77 3.65 0.32
C ILE A 21 4.98 4.79 -0.69
N GLY A 22 4.15 5.84 -0.66
CA GLY A 22 4.28 6.98 -1.54
C GLY A 22 5.58 7.75 -1.35
N LYS A 23 6.01 7.95 -0.10
CA LYS A 23 7.30 8.56 0.23
C LYS A 23 8.49 7.72 -0.28
N ALA A 24 8.41 6.39 -0.15
CA ALA A 24 9.44 5.48 -0.66
C ALA A 24 9.46 5.41 -2.20
N LEU A 25 8.29 5.51 -2.84
CA LEU A 25 8.18 5.61 -4.30
C LEU A 25 8.83 6.90 -4.81
N GLY A 26 8.52 8.04 -4.20
CA GLY A 26 8.94 9.34 -4.70
C GLY A 26 8.46 9.54 -6.15
N THR A 27 9.40 9.58 -7.10
CA THR A 27 9.13 9.65 -8.55
C THR A 27 9.28 8.30 -9.28
N LYS A 28 9.59 7.22 -8.55
CA LYS A 28 9.84 5.89 -9.10
C LYS A 28 8.53 5.11 -9.27
N ARG A 29 8.53 4.18 -10.22
CA ARG A 29 7.44 3.21 -10.39
C ARG A 29 7.46 2.15 -9.30
N LEU A 30 6.27 1.64 -8.98
CA LEU A 30 6.09 0.57 -8.01
C LEU A 30 6.68 -0.75 -8.54
N HIS A 31 7.91 -1.04 -8.10
CA HIS A 31 8.60 -2.29 -8.36
C HIS A 31 8.64 -3.14 -7.07
N PRO A 32 8.53 -4.49 -7.16
CA PRO A 32 8.57 -5.33 -5.96
C PRO A 32 9.82 -5.15 -5.09
N SER A 33 10.93 -4.63 -5.63
CA SER A 33 12.12 -4.30 -4.84
C SER A 33 11.90 -3.18 -3.82
N ILE A 34 10.98 -2.24 -4.07
CA ILE A 34 10.62 -1.19 -3.11
C ILE A 34 10.01 -1.81 -1.84
N LEU A 35 9.40 -3.00 -1.94
CA LEU A 35 8.91 -3.73 -0.79
C LEU A 35 10.02 -4.15 0.17
N ASN A 36 11.23 -4.38 -0.36
CA ASN A 36 12.39 -4.72 0.45
C ASN A 36 12.90 -3.50 1.22
N GLU A 37 12.82 -2.30 0.61
CA GLU A 37 13.22 -1.03 1.22
C GLU A 37 12.28 -0.63 2.38
N LEU A 38 10.99 -0.94 2.26
CA LEU A 38 9.99 -0.69 3.29
C LEU A 38 10.07 -1.67 4.49
N GLY A 39 10.86 -2.73 4.38
CA GLY A 39 11.03 -3.75 5.40
C GLY A 39 9.83 -4.69 5.57
N HIS A 40 10.10 -5.92 6.03
CA HIS A 40 9.05 -6.86 6.43
C HIS A 40 8.49 -6.48 7.80
N GLY A 41 7.56 -5.52 7.83
CA GLY A 41 6.95 -5.07 9.08
C GLY A 41 6.88 -3.55 9.12
N ILE A 42 5.88 -2.99 8.44
CA ILE A 42 5.61 -1.57 8.50
C ILE A 42 4.94 -1.31 9.87
N ASN A 43 5.73 -1.01 10.90
CA ASN A 43 5.25 -0.76 12.28
C ASN A 43 4.65 0.63 12.42
N VAL A 44 3.64 0.91 11.62
CA VAL A 44 3.03 2.24 11.53
C VAL A 44 1.77 2.35 12.39
N ILE A 45 1.20 1.20 12.78
CA ILE A 45 0.09 1.13 13.72
C ILE A 45 0.61 0.47 15.01
N PRO A 46 0.50 1.10 16.19
CA PRO A 46 1.00 0.54 17.45
C PRO A 46 0.43 -0.85 17.74
N ASN A 47 1.28 -1.80 18.14
CA ASN A 47 0.91 -3.20 18.41
C ASN A 47 0.33 -3.97 17.22
N HIS A 48 0.53 -3.49 15.99
CA HIS A 48 0.13 -4.19 14.79
C HIS A 48 1.34 -4.45 13.90
N LYS A 49 1.30 -5.58 13.20
CA LYS A 49 2.25 -5.96 12.18
C LYS A 49 1.61 -5.73 10.82
N ALA A 50 2.14 -4.81 10.04
CA ALA A 50 1.73 -4.66 8.64
C ALA A 50 2.75 -5.31 7.71
N THR A 51 2.26 -6.09 6.76
CA THR A 51 3.05 -6.73 5.72
C THR A 51 2.55 -6.28 4.36
N LEU A 52 3.47 -5.97 3.47
CA LEU A 52 3.18 -5.64 2.09
C LEU A 52 3.85 -6.71 1.22
N ARG A 53 3.06 -7.35 0.35
CA ARG A 53 3.57 -8.40 -0.53
C ARG A 53 3.10 -8.21 -1.96
N HIS A 54 3.93 -8.59 -2.91
CA HIS A 54 3.56 -8.72 -4.31
C HIS A 54 3.19 -10.17 -4.62
N VAL A 55 1.98 -10.40 -5.09
CA VAL A 55 1.52 -11.70 -5.57
C VAL A 55 1.63 -11.70 -7.09
N SER A 56 2.61 -12.44 -7.60
CA SER A 56 2.87 -12.45 -9.05
C SER A 56 1.71 -13.08 -9.83
N GLY A 57 1.41 -12.53 -11.01
CA GLY A 57 0.39 -13.09 -11.89
C GLY A 57 0.70 -14.54 -12.29
N LYS A 58 2.00 -14.87 -12.45
CA LYS A 58 2.46 -16.22 -12.79
C LYS A 58 2.03 -17.27 -11.75
N VAL A 59 2.14 -16.96 -10.46
CA VAL A 59 1.68 -17.84 -9.37
C VAL A 59 0.16 -18.03 -9.40
N LEU A 60 -0.58 -17.02 -9.87
CA LEU A 60 -2.04 -17.02 -9.93
C LEU A 60 -2.61 -17.57 -11.24
N GLY A 61 -1.77 -17.95 -12.21
CA GLY A 61 -2.22 -18.28 -13.57
C GLY A 61 -2.84 -17.10 -14.33
N ARG A 62 -2.46 -15.86 -13.99
CA ARG A 62 -3.00 -14.61 -14.56
C ARG A 62 -1.91 -13.76 -15.21
N ARG A 63 -2.28 -12.94 -16.20
CA ARG A 63 -1.37 -12.00 -16.86
C ARG A 63 -0.80 -10.93 -15.92
N LYS A 64 -1.59 -10.46 -14.95
CA LYS A 64 -1.21 -9.40 -14.00
C LYS A 64 -1.26 -9.93 -12.57
N GLY A 65 -0.26 -9.55 -11.78
CA GLY A 65 -0.23 -9.74 -10.33
C GLY A 65 -0.99 -8.63 -9.59
N TYR A 66 -0.95 -8.68 -8.27
CA TYR A 66 -1.47 -7.63 -7.40
C TYR A 66 -0.58 -7.46 -6.18
N TYR A 67 -0.70 -6.32 -5.53
CA TYR A 67 -0.10 -6.06 -4.23
C TYR A 67 -1.15 -6.26 -3.14
N GLU A 68 -0.72 -6.77 -2.00
CA GLU A 68 -1.58 -6.96 -0.83
C GLU A 68 -0.91 -6.36 0.39
N ILE A 69 -1.63 -5.46 1.07
CA ILE A 69 -1.30 -4.99 2.41
C ILE A 69 -2.11 -5.84 3.38
N TRP A 70 -1.43 -6.50 4.31
CA TRP A 70 -2.05 -7.25 5.39
C TRP A 70 -1.62 -6.65 6.72
N VAL A 71 -2.60 -6.13 7.47
CA VAL A 71 -2.42 -5.67 8.85
C VAL A 71 -2.95 -6.75 9.78
N GLU A 72 -2.13 -7.15 10.74
CA GLU A 72 -2.49 -8.04 11.84
C GLU A 72 -2.28 -7.34 13.17
N GLY A 73 -3.26 -7.39 14.06
CA GLY A 73 -3.12 -6.88 15.41
C GLY A 73 -4.41 -7.02 16.23
N PRO A 74 -4.35 -6.65 17.52
CA PRO A 74 -5.39 -6.96 18.50
C PRO A 74 -6.72 -6.25 18.25
N ASN A 75 -6.68 -5.04 17.67
CA ASN A 75 -7.88 -4.21 17.48
C ASN A 75 -8.32 -4.14 16.01
N ILE A 76 -7.38 -4.28 15.07
CA ILE A 76 -7.64 -4.20 13.64
C ILE A 76 -6.86 -5.31 12.95
N SER A 77 -7.56 -6.10 12.13
CA SER A 77 -6.94 -7.06 11.23
C SER A 77 -7.66 -7.01 9.90
N GLY A 78 -6.91 -6.93 8.79
CA GLY A 78 -7.49 -6.75 7.48
C GLY A 78 -6.52 -6.94 6.34
N ARG A 79 -7.07 -7.20 5.15
CA ARG A 79 -6.30 -7.35 3.91
C ARG A 79 -6.86 -6.42 2.85
N TRP A 80 -5.98 -5.66 2.21
CA TRP A 80 -6.31 -4.74 1.13
C TRP A 80 -5.50 -5.12 -0.09
N LYS A 81 -6.19 -5.30 -1.22
CA LYS A 81 -5.59 -5.70 -2.50
C LYS A 81 -5.62 -4.54 -3.47
N PHE A 82 -4.52 -4.37 -4.18
CA PHE A 82 -4.34 -3.29 -5.14
C PHE A 82 -3.72 -3.82 -6.42
N THR A 83 -4.14 -3.28 -7.57
CA THR A 83 -3.30 -3.42 -8.76
C THR A 83 -2.04 -2.56 -8.61
N SER A 84 -0.99 -2.83 -9.39
CA SER A 84 0.23 -2.02 -9.34
C SER A 84 -0.04 -0.53 -9.61
N GLY A 85 -0.91 -0.25 -10.59
CA GLY A 85 -1.26 1.12 -10.97
C GLY A 85 -2.06 1.84 -9.89
N ASP A 86 -3.03 1.15 -9.27
CA ASP A 86 -3.84 1.75 -8.21
C ASP A 86 -2.99 2.06 -6.97
N LEU A 87 -2.12 1.12 -6.56
CA LEU A 87 -1.28 1.33 -5.39
C LEU A 87 -0.29 2.47 -5.61
N GLU A 88 0.33 2.55 -6.79
CA GLU A 88 1.23 3.64 -7.16
C GLU A 88 0.51 4.99 -7.14
N LEU A 89 -0.66 5.07 -7.79
CA LEU A 89 -1.44 6.29 -7.90
C LEU A 89 -1.91 6.80 -6.53
N ILE A 90 -2.56 5.93 -5.76
CA ILE A 90 -3.12 6.28 -4.44
C ILE A 90 -1.99 6.69 -3.49
N SER A 91 -0.92 5.89 -3.41
CA SER A 91 0.18 6.17 -2.48
C SER A 91 0.88 7.49 -2.81
N SER A 92 1.13 7.77 -4.10
CA SER A 92 1.76 9.01 -4.55
C SER A 92 0.90 10.24 -4.24
N GLN A 93 -0.42 10.14 -4.48
CA GLN A 93 -1.36 11.23 -4.16
C GLN A 93 -1.43 11.52 -2.67
N LEU A 94 -1.48 10.48 -1.83
CA LEU A 94 -1.56 10.64 -0.38
C LEU A 94 -0.25 11.19 0.19
N ALA A 95 0.91 10.75 -0.30
CA ALA A 95 2.20 11.29 0.13
C ALA A 95 2.37 12.78 -0.22
N ALA A 96 1.97 13.18 -1.43
CA ALA A 96 1.98 14.58 -1.84
C ALA A 96 1.07 15.43 -0.94
N ALA A 97 -0.14 14.95 -0.65
CA ALA A 97 -1.12 15.65 0.19
C ALA A 97 -0.80 15.65 1.70
N SER A 98 0.27 14.96 2.12
CA SER A 98 0.72 14.88 3.53
C SER A 98 2.01 15.67 3.77
N SER A 99 2.51 16.39 2.76
CA SER A 99 3.76 17.18 2.82
C SER A 99 3.51 18.70 2.81
N ASP A 100 2.25 19.12 2.92
CA ASP A 100 1.79 20.49 3.20
C ASP A 100 1.48 20.66 4.69
#